data_AF-A0A2E5Y1K0-F1
#
_entry.id   AF-A0A2E5Y1K0-F1
#
_cell.length_a   1.000
_cell.length_b   1.000
_cell.length_c   1.000
_cell.angle_alpha   90.00
_cell.angle_beta   90.00
_cell.angle_gamma   90.00
#
_symmetry.space_group_name_H-M   'P 1'
#
loop_
_entity.id
_entity.type
_entity.pdbx_description
1 polymer ?
#
loop_
_entity_poly.entity_id
_entity_poly.type
_entity_poly.pdbx_seq_one_letter_code
_entity_poly.pdbx_strand_id
1 'polypeptide(L)'
;MKDKKKLILSFLLFFNILIAAESSYPLPENMPLHTKILWGEKGFVRLTGLAPKNRIDELKLRTTMLQLHQKLALITWASFAYQSFIGNQLVNGNYENFDIHKKLSVPVWSMYMGSASLSYFAPPGLRYSKKFDSMKLHRWLSYLHFSGMAIIPILGKNIAQSTNYQQAVELHQRVALATLFSMSLSAILTFLPY
;
A
#
# COMPACT_ATOMS: atom_id res chain seq x y z
N MET A 1 -22.79 -41.10 -3.90
CA MET A 1 -21.98 -41.29 -2.66
C MET A 1 -20.46 -41.32 -2.92
N LYS A 2 -20.00 -41.85 -4.08
CA LYS A 2 -18.58 -41.89 -4.49
C LYS A 2 -17.94 -40.50 -4.67
N ASP A 3 -18.67 -39.54 -5.23
CA ASP A 3 -18.12 -38.19 -5.52
C ASP A 3 -17.95 -37.31 -4.28
N LYS A 4 -18.87 -37.41 -3.30
CA LYS A 4 -18.70 -36.75 -2.00
C LYS A 4 -17.47 -37.25 -1.24
N LYS A 5 -17.17 -38.56 -1.32
CA LYS A 5 -15.95 -39.14 -0.72
C LYS A 5 -14.68 -38.64 -1.42
N LYS A 6 -14.66 -38.51 -2.75
CA LYS A 6 -13.53 -37.90 -3.49
C LYS A 6 -13.33 -36.43 -3.13
N LEU A 7 -14.41 -35.65 -3.02
CA LEU A 7 -14.34 -34.24 -2.65
C LEU A 7 -13.80 -34.08 -1.22
N ILE A 8 -14.31 -34.87 -0.26
CA ILE A 8 -13.82 -34.88 1.12
C ILE A 8 -12.36 -35.34 1.18
N LEU A 9 -11.96 -36.35 0.40
CA LEU A 9 -10.59 -36.84 0.36
C LEU A 9 -9.63 -35.81 -0.26
N SER A 10 -10.02 -35.13 -1.35
CA SER A 10 -9.26 -34.01 -1.93
C SER A 10 -9.17 -32.84 -0.97
N PHE A 11 -10.26 -32.52 -0.26
CA PHE A 11 -10.26 -31.47 0.77
C PHE A 11 -9.34 -31.84 1.93
N LEU A 12 -9.37 -33.10 2.40
CA LEU A 12 -8.47 -33.60 3.45
C LEU A 12 -7.01 -33.67 3.00
N LEU A 13 -6.74 -34.03 1.74
CA LEU A 13 -5.39 -33.98 1.17
C LEU A 13 -4.88 -32.55 1.08
N PHE A 14 -5.70 -31.62 0.59
CA PHE A 14 -5.38 -30.20 0.54
C PHE A 14 -5.14 -29.65 1.95
N PHE A 15 -5.96 -30.03 2.93
CA PHE A 15 -5.83 -29.62 4.32
C PHE A 15 -4.57 -30.20 4.99
N ASN A 16 -4.20 -31.46 4.70
CA ASN A 16 -2.95 -32.05 5.20
C ASN A 16 -1.69 -31.41 4.56
N ILE A 17 -1.73 -31.03 3.29
CA ILE A 17 -0.65 -30.28 2.63
C ILE A 17 -0.50 -28.89 3.26
N LEU A 18 -1.62 -28.24 3.60
CA LEU A 18 -1.65 -26.97 4.34
C LEU A 18 -1.03 -27.07 5.74
N ILE A 19 -1.11 -28.24 6.40
CA ILE A 19 -0.57 -28.46 7.74
C ILE A 19 0.95 -28.72 7.71
N ALA A 20 1.48 -29.30 6.63
CA ALA A 20 2.89 -29.69 6.49
C ALA A 20 3.82 -28.61 5.93
N ALA A 21 3.31 -27.42 5.62
CA ALA A 21 4.13 -26.31 5.13
C ALA A 21 4.88 -25.64 6.31
N GLU A 22 6.06 -26.17 6.64
CA GLU A 22 7.01 -25.50 7.52
C GLU A 22 7.94 -24.59 6.71
N SER A 23 8.37 -23.47 7.32
CA SER A 23 9.37 -22.61 6.67
C SER A 23 10.71 -23.32 6.58
N SER A 24 11.35 -23.28 5.42
CA SER A 24 12.67 -23.88 5.19
C SER A 24 13.83 -23.19 5.94
N TYR A 25 13.56 -22.11 6.68
CA TYR A 25 14.52 -21.36 7.48
C TYR A 25 13.82 -20.56 8.59
N PRO A 26 14.54 -20.18 9.67
CA PRO A 26 13.97 -19.37 10.77
C PRO A 26 13.44 -18.02 10.30
N LEU A 27 12.24 -17.66 10.76
CA LEU A 27 11.61 -16.36 10.50
C LEU A 27 11.90 -15.36 11.62
N PRO A 28 11.92 -14.04 11.31
CA PRO A 28 12.14 -13.03 12.32
C PRO A 28 11.00 -12.99 13.35
N GLU A 29 11.35 -12.79 14.62
CA GLU A 29 10.37 -12.54 15.67
C GLU A 29 9.69 -11.17 15.51
N ASN A 30 8.54 -10.99 16.18
CA ASN A 30 7.82 -9.72 16.26
C ASN A 30 7.38 -9.14 14.90
N MET A 31 7.10 -10.01 13.91
CA MET A 31 6.50 -9.60 12.64
C MET A 31 5.16 -8.85 12.86
N PRO A 32 4.88 -7.78 12.10
CA PRO A 32 3.57 -7.17 12.05
C PRO A 32 2.50 -8.19 11.65
N LEU A 33 1.27 -8.01 12.14
CA LEU A 33 0.18 -8.97 11.93
C LEU A 33 -0.07 -9.28 10.44
N HIS A 34 -0.17 -8.26 9.58
CA HIS A 34 -0.35 -8.46 8.13
C HIS A 34 0.81 -9.25 7.51
N THR A 35 2.05 -8.97 7.91
CA THR A 35 3.22 -9.72 7.44
C THR A 35 3.17 -11.16 7.92
N LYS A 36 2.75 -11.41 9.16
CA LYS A 36 2.62 -12.78 9.70
C LYS A 36 1.53 -13.57 8.97
N ILE A 37 0.40 -12.95 8.63
CA ILE A 37 -0.69 -13.58 7.87
C ILE A 37 -0.24 -13.96 6.45
N LEU A 38 0.53 -13.08 5.79
CA LEU A 38 0.99 -13.31 4.42
C LEU A 38 2.21 -14.25 4.37
N TRP A 39 3.19 -14.04 5.25
CA TRP A 39 4.56 -14.58 5.14
C TRP A 39 5.03 -15.36 6.37
N GLY A 40 4.22 -15.52 7.41
CA GLY A 40 4.56 -16.40 8.54
C GLY A 40 4.73 -17.85 8.10
N GLU A 41 5.09 -18.73 9.04
CA GLU A 41 5.31 -20.17 8.77
C GLU A 41 4.10 -20.79 8.04
N LYS A 42 2.89 -20.52 8.54
CA LYS A 42 1.60 -20.88 7.92
C LYS A 42 0.96 -19.72 7.14
N GLY A 43 1.78 -18.80 6.65
CA GLY A 43 1.32 -17.63 5.91
C GLY A 43 0.89 -17.99 4.49
N PHE A 44 -0.05 -17.23 3.93
CA PHE A 44 -0.65 -17.49 2.61
C PHE A 44 0.39 -17.73 1.48
N VAL A 45 1.46 -16.93 1.44
CA VAL A 45 2.49 -17.04 0.40
C VAL A 45 3.30 -18.33 0.52
N ARG A 46 3.49 -18.85 1.74
CA ARG A 46 4.17 -20.13 1.96
C ARG A 46 3.26 -21.31 1.63
N LEU A 47 2.00 -21.23 2.07
CA LEU A 47 0.99 -22.25 1.80
C LEU A 47 0.74 -22.48 0.30
N THR A 48 0.87 -21.43 -0.50
CA THR A 48 0.72 -21.48 -1.97
C THR A 48 1.98 -21.92 -2.70
N GLY A 49 3.10 -22.14 -2.00
CA GLY A 49 4.39 -22.48 -2.61
C GLY A 49 5.06 -21.32 -3.37
N LEU A 50 4.58 -20.09 -3.21
CA LEU A 50 5.11 -18.89 -3.86
C LEU A 50 6.29 -18.26 -3.11
N ALA A 51 6.54 -18.69 -1.87
CA ALA A 51 7.63 -18.18 -1.06
C ALA A 51 9.01 -18.64 -1.59
N PRO A 52 10.04 -17.78 -1.57
CA PRO A 52 11.40 -18.19 -1.89
C PRO A 52 11.91 -19.31 -0.97
N LYS A 53 12.66 -20.25 -1.55
CA LYS A 53 13.12 -21.47 -0.85
C LYS A 53 14.19 -21.20 0.22
N ASN A 54 14.88 -20.07 0.16
CA ASN A 54 15.91 -19.69 1.12
C ASN A 54 15.77 -18.23 1.55
N ARG A 55 16.39 -17.90 2.69
CA ARG A 55 16.29 -16.58 3.32
C ARG A 55 16.92 -15.46 2.48
N ILE A 56 18.00 -15.76 1.77
CA ILE A 56 18.74 -14.78 0.96
C ILE A 56 17.85 -14.28 -0.18
N ASP A 57 17.17 -15.19 -0.89
CA ASP A 57 16.30 -14.83 -1.99
C ASP A 57 15.04 -14.11 -1.53
N GLU A 58 14.51 -14.45 -0.35
CA GLU A 58 13.41 -13.70 0.26
C GLU A 58 13.80 -12.26 0.60
N LEU A 59 15.02 -12.05 1.12
CA LEU A 59 15.53 -10.72 1.41
C LEU A 59 15.85 -9.92 0.14
N LYS A 60 16.35 -10.57 -0.92
CA LYS A 60 16.51 -9.94 -2.24
C LYS A 60 15.16 -9.49 -2.78
N LEU A 61 14.15 -10.37 -2.77
CA LEU A 61 12.79 -10.04 -3.20
C LEU A 61 12.22 -8.85 -2.41
N ARG A 62 12.35 -8.87 -1.08
CA ARG A 62 11.95 -7.74 -0.23
C ARG A 62 12.65 -6.45 -0.64
N THR A 63 13.96 -6.50 -0.83
CA THR A 63 14.77 -5.34 -1.20
C THR A 63 14.31 -4.76 -2.54
N THR A 64 14.12 -5.61 -3.55
CA THR A 64 13.61 -5.20 -4.87
C THR A 64 12.23 -4.58 -4.77
N MET A 65 11.29 -5.21 -4.05
CA MET A 65 9.94 -4.68 -3.87
C MET A 65 9.95 -3.31 -3.16
N LEU A 66 10.75 -3.14 -2.11
CA LEU A 66 10.82 -1.89 -1.37
C LEU A 66 11.54 -0.77 -2.12
N GLN A 67 12.59 -1.08 -2.89
CA GLN A 67 13.23 -0.11 -3.77
C GLN A 67 12.27 0.34 -4.89
N LEU A 68 11.48 -0.59 -5.44
CA LEU A 68 10.46 -0.25 -6.44
C LEU A 68 9.32 0.57 -5.82
N HIS A 69 8.88 0.23 -4.61
CA HIS A 69 7.93 1.02 -3.82
C HIS A 69 8.44 2.47 -3.67
N GLN A 70 9.68 2.66 -3.21
CA GLN A 70 10.27 3.99 -3.03
C GLN A 70 10.33 4.80 -4.33
N LYS A 71 10.80 4.19 -5.43
CA LYS A 71 10.85 4.86 -6.75
C LYS A 71 9.46 5.27 -7.22
N LEU A 72 8.50 4.35 -7.20
CA LEU A 72 7.12 4.65 -7.60
C LEU A 72 6.43 5.62 -6.65
N ALA A 73 6.73 5.55 -5.34
CA ALA A 73 6.18 6.46 -4.34
C ALA A 73 6.66 7.90 -4.59
N LEU A 74 7.93 8.12 -4.93
CA LEU A 74 8.46 9.45 -5.27
C LEU A 74 7.85 10.00 -6.56
N ILE A 75 7.71 9.18 -7.60
CA ILE A 75 7.04 9.56 -8.86
C ILE A 75 5.57 9.93 -8.58
N THR A 76 4.88 9.10 -7.79
CA THR A 76 3.48 9.33 -7.40
C THR A 76 3.36 10.61 -6.59
N TRP A 77 4.24 10.82 -5.61
CA TRP A 77 4.27 12.02 -4.79
C TRP A 77 4.44 13.29 -5.64
N ALA A 78 5.41 13.31 -6.55
CA ALA A 78 5.63 14.45 -7.45
C ALA A 78 4.41 14.71 -8.34
N SER A 79 3.83 13.65 -8.90
CA SER A 79 2.65 13.74 -9.76
C SER A 79 1.41 14.21 -8.98
N PHE A 80 1.24 13.75 -7.74
CA PHE A 80 0.14 14.14 -6.86
C PHE A 80 0.33 15.58 -6.35
N ALA A 81 1.56 16.00 -6.08
CA ALA A 81 1.88 17.40 -5.77
C ALA A 81 1.52 18.32 -6.94
N TYR A 82 1.88 17.94 -8.17
CA TYR A 82 1.49 18.68 -9.37
C TYR A 82 -0.04 18.70 -9.56
N GLN A 83 -0.70 17.55 -9.39
CA GLN A 83 -2.17 17.47 -9.45
C GLN A 83 -2.86 18.34 -8.38
N SER A 84 -2.29 18.41 -7.18
CA SER A 84 -2.78 19.27 -6.09
C SER A 84 -2.57 20.75 -6.41
N PHE A 85 -1.42 21.11 -6.99
CA PHE A 85 -1.12 22.47 -7.44
C PHE A 85 -2.14 22.96 -8.47
N ILE A 86 -2.38 22.20 -9.54
CA ILE A 86 -3.38 22.57 -10.55
C ILE A 86 -4.81 22.54 -9.96
N GLY A 87 -5.09 21.68 -8.98
CA GLY A 87 -6.37 21.67 -8.26
C GLY A 87 -6.63 22.99 -7.54
N ASN A 88 -5.61 23.58 -6.91
CA ASN A 88 -5.73 24.93 -6.32
C ASN A 88 -5.91 26.02 -7.37
N GLN A 89 -5.31 25.88 -8.57
CA GLN A 89 -5.54 26.81 -9.67
C GLN A 89 -7.01 26.81 -10.13
N LEU A 90 -7.68 25.65 -10.11
CA LEU A 90 -9.12 25.57 -10.41
C LEU A 90 -9.96 26.36 -9.41
N VAL A 91 -9.64 26.25 -8.12
CA VAL A 91 -10.34 27.00 -7.06
C VAL A 91 -10.11 28.51 -7.19
N ASN A 92 -8.96 28.91 -7.71
CA ASN A 92 -8.64 30.30 -8.03
C ASN A 92 -9.19 30.78 -9.39
N GLY A 93 -10.04 29.98 -10.06
CA GLY A 93 -10.75 30.35 -11.28
C GLY A 93 -10.06 29.99 -12.60
N ASN A 94 -8.89 29.35 -12.58
CA ASN A 94 -8.21 28.91 -13.80
C ASN A 94 -8.72 27.53 -14.25
N TYR A 95 -9.90 27.51 -14.86
CA TYR A 95 -10.58 26.30 -15.33
C TYR A 95 -9.95 25.63 -16.56
N GLU A 96 -8.97 26.25 -17.22
CA GLU A 96 -8.22 25.60 -18.33
C GLU A 96 -7.53 24.32 -17.85
N ASN A 97 -7.19 24.26 -16.55
CA ASN A 97 -6.55 23.09 -15.94
C ASN A 97 -7.51 21.95 -15.60
N PHE A 98 -8.83 22.09 -15.84
CA PHE A 98 -9.82 21.14 -15.33
C PHE A 98 -9.61 19.74 -15.92
N ASP A 99 -9.43 19.69 -17.24
CA ASP A 99 -9.26 18.43 -17.96
C ASP A 99 -7.98 17.70 -17.54
N ILE A 100 -6.87 18.42 -17.40
CA ILE A 100 -5.60 17.83 -16.94
C ILE A 100 -5.68 17.37 -15.48
N HIS A 101 -6.32 18.14 -14.58
CA HIS A 101 -6.53 17.75 -13.19
C HIS A 101 -7.33 16.45 -13.07
N LYS A 102 -8.41 16.33 -13.85
CA LYS A 102 -9.24 15.12 -13.91
C LYS A 102 -8.47 13.94 -14.51
N LYS A 103 -7.77 14.14 -15.63
CA LYS A 103 -7.03 13.08 -16.33
C LYS A 103 -5.87 12.53 -15.50
N LEU A 104 -5.21 13.34 -14.68
CA LEU A 104 -4.14 12.88 -13.79
C LEU A 104 -4.63 11.98 -12.66
N SER A 105 -5.91 12.03 -12.27
CA SER A 105 -6.43 11.25 -11.14
C SER A 105 -6.22 9.74 -11.31
N VAL A 106 -6.49 9.18 -12.49
CA VAL A 106 -6.37 7.74 -12.75
C VAL A 106 -4.93 7.24 -12.68
N PRO A 107 -3.96 7.80 -13.43
CA PRO A 107 -2.58 7.34 -13.37
C PRO A 107 -1.94 7.59 -11.99
N VAL A 108 -2.19 8.74 -11.35
CA VAL A 108 -1.66 9.02 -10.00
C VAL A 108 -2.17 8.00 -8.99
N TRP A 109 -3.48 7.74 -8.97
CA TRP A 109 -4.06 6.72 -8.09
C TRP A 109 -3.54 5.31 -8.40
N SER A 110 -3.42 4.95 -9.68
CA SER A 110 -2.93 3.62 -10.08
C SER A 110 -1.48 3.40 -9.66
N MET A 111 -0.60 4.39 -9.89
CA MET A 111 0.79 4.34 -9.44
C MET A 111 0.89 4.27 -7.92
N TYR A 112 0.04 5.04 -7.20
CA TYR A 112 -0.05 4.97 -5.76
C TYR A 112 -0.42 3.55 -5.27
N MET A 113 -1.49 2.96 -5.82
CA MET A 113 -1.95 1.62 -5.41
C MET A 113 -0.92 0.54 -5.75
N GLY A 114 -0.24 0.65 -6.90
CA GLY A 114 0.88 -0.23 -7.25
C GLY A 114 2.03 -0.10 -6.26
N SER A 115 2.42 1.13 -5.92
CA SER A 115 3.45 1.39 -4.91
C SER A 115 3.06 0.87 -3.52
N ALA A 116 1.84 1.14 -3.06
CA ALA A 116 1.33 0.66 -1.77
C ALA A 116 1.32 -0.86 -1.69
N SER A 117 0.94 -1.53 -2.78
CA SER A 117 0.94 -2.99 -2.89
C SER A 117 2.34 -3.57 -2.72
N LEU A 118 3.36 -2.97 -3.36
CA LEU A 118 4.75 -3.41 -3.22
C LEU A 118 5.24 -3.34 -1.77
N SER A 119 4.83 -2.33 -1.00
CA SER A 119 5.19 -2.21 0.42
C SER A 119 4.40 -3.20 1.29
N TYR A 120 3.08 -3.27 1.10
CA TYR A 120 2.19 -4.08 1.94
C TYR A 120 2.41 -5.58 1.78
N PHE A 121 2.67 -6.04 0.56
CA PHE A 121 2.91 -7.45 0.26
C PHE A 121 4.39 -7.85 0.35
N ALA A 122 5.30 -6.94 0.74
CA ALA A 122 6.73 -7.27 0.81
C ALA A 122 7.03 -8.42 1.80
N PRO A 123 7.95 -9.36 1.46
CA PRO A 123 8.42 -10.40 2.37
C PRO A 123 8.99 -9.85 3.68
N PRO A 124 9.09 -10.63 4.76
CA PRO A 124 9.50 -10.14 6.06
C PRO A 124 10.96 -9.68 6.09
N GLY A 125 11.22 -8.57 6.80
CA GLY A 125 12.57 -8.01 6.97
C GLY A 125 13.47 -8.85 7.86
N LEU A 126 14.76 -8.52 7.94
CA LEU A 126 15.74 -9.26 8.77
C LEU A 126 15.36 -9.31 10.25
N ARG A 127 14.90 -8.18 10.79
CA ARG A 127 14.55 -8.00 12.20
C ARG A 127 13.42 -6.99 12.33
N TYR A 128 12.68 -7.09 13.43
CA TYR A 128 11.67 -6.10 13.82
C TYR A 128 12.01 -5.52 15.19
N SER A 129 12.30 -4.21 15.21
CA SER A 129 12.59 -3.49 16.46
C SER A 129 11.32 -3.22 17.26
N LYS A 130 11.39 -3.35 18.60
CA LYS A 130 10.34 -2.90 19.52
C LYS A 130 10.41 -1.39 19.81
N LYS A 131 11.55 -0.74 19.59
CA LYS A 131 11.74 0.71 19.81
C LYS A 131 10.98 1.54 18.77
N PHE A 132 10.60 2.76 19.13
CA PHE A 132 10.05 3.72 18.17
C PHE A 132 11.16 4.25 17.26
N ASP A 133 10.92 4.30 15.95
CA ASP A 133 11.88 4.73 14.92
C ASP A 133 11.14 5.43 13.75
N SER A 134 11.90 5.99 12.81
CA SER A 134 11.32 6.69 11.65
C SER A 134 10.42 5.80 10.79
N MET A 135 10.69 4.49 10.72
CA MET A 135 9.91 3.54 9.93
C MET A 135 8.60 3.14 10.59
N LYS A 136 8.53 3.14 11.93
CA LYS A 136 7.27 3.02 12.66
C LYS A 136 6.40 4.25 12.46
N LEU A 137 6.99 5.44 12.49
CA LEU A 137 6.25 6.66 12.19
C LEU A 137 5.75 6.66 10.72
N HIS A 138 6.59 6.28 9.77
CA HIS A 138 6.20 6.10 8.37
C HIS A 138 5.01 5.12 8.26
N ARG A 139 5.02 4.01 8.99
CA ARG A 139 3.89 3.06 8.99
C ARG A 139 2.60 3.68 9.50
N TRP A 140 2.64 4.50 10.55
CA TRP A 140 1.44 5.20 11.03
C TRP A 140 0.95 6.22 10.02
N LEU A 141 1.85 7.01 9.44
CA LEU A 141 1.52 7.93 8.36
C LEU A 141 0.97 7.19 7.14
N SER A 142 1.38 5.94 6.91
CA SER A 142 0.85 5.14 5.81
C SER A 142 -0.63 4.86 5.90
N TYR A 143 -1.19 4.75 7.11
CA TYR A 143 -2.63 4.65 7.27
C TYR A 143 -3.34 5.95 6.88
N LEU A 144 -2.74 7.11 7.20
CA LEU A 144 -3.27 8.42 6.83
C LEU A 144 -3.18 8.67 5.33
N HIS A 145 -2.00 8.53 4.72
CA HIS A 145 -1.90 8.80 3.28
C HIS A 145 -2.61 7.75 2.43
N PHE A 146 -2.72 6.48 2.87
CA PHE A 146 -3.51 5.48 2.17
C PHE A 146 -5.00 5.76 2.21
N SER A 147 -5.56 6.10 3.38
CA SER A 147 -6.97 6.46 3.49
C SER A 147 -7.31 7.70 2.65
N GLY A 148 -6.43 8.70 2.68
CA GLY A 148 -6.52 9.88 1.82
C GLY A 148 -6.55 9.55 0.33
N MET A 149 -5.55 8.83 -0.16
CA MET A 149 -5.48 8.45 -1.58
C MET A 149 -6.64 7.56 -2.03
N ALA A 150 -7.24 6.78 -1.13
CA ALA A 150 -8.43 5.99 -1.42
C ALA A 150 -9.69 6.87 -1.58
N ILE A 151 -9.85 7.91 -0.75
CA ILE A 151 -11.10 8.70 -0.70
C ILE A 151 -11.10 9.91 -1.64
N ILE A 152 -9.95 10.50 -1.95
CA ILE A 152 -9.85 11.72 -2.78
C ILE A 152 -10.58 11.60 -4.13
N PRO A 153 -10.45 10.50 -4.92
CA PRO A 153 -11.17 10.36 -6.19
C PRO A 153 -12.70 10.34 -6.01
N ILE A 154 -13.18 9.77 -4.90
CA ILE A 154 -14.61 9.75 -4.56
C ILE A 154 -15.07 11.18 -4.23
N LEU A 155 -14.32 11.90 -3.40
CA LEU A 155 -14.61 13.30 -3.09
C LEU A 155 -14.63 14.17 -4.35
N GLY A 156 -13.70 13.95 -5.28
CA GLY A 156 -13.64 14.67 -6.55
C GLY A 156 -14.88 14.45 -7.42
N LYS A 157 -15.41 13.22 -7.48
CA LYS A 157 -16.67 12.92 -8.17
C LYS A 157 -17.87 13.57 -7.47
N ASN A 158 -17.88 13.57 -6.13
CA ASN A 158 -18.99 14.10 -5.34
C ASN A 158 -19.12 15.62 -5.45
N ILE A 159 -18.06 16.36 -5.79
CA ILE A 159 -18.14 17.81 -6.05
C ILE A 159 -19.23 18.14 -7.08
N ALA A 160 -19.28 17.39 -8.19
CA ALA A 160 -20.24 17.62 -9.27
C ALA A 160 -21.70 17.29 -8.89
N GLN A 161 -21.91 16.54 -7.81
CA GLN A 161 -23.22 16.07 -7.34
C GLN A 161 -23.66 16.77 -6.04
N SER A 162 -22.81 17.63 -5.48
CA SER A 162 -23.06 18.26 -4.18
C SER A 162 -24.05 19.41 -4.30
N THR A 163 -25.04 19.44 -3.40
CA THR A 163 -25.92 20.60 -3.21
C THR A 163 -25.17 21.79 -2.59
N ASN A 164 -24.05 21.53 -1.90
CA ASN A 164 -23.14 22.54 -1.37
C ASN A 164 -21.77 22.39 -2.05
N TYR A 165 -21.62 23.04 -3.21
CA TYR A 165 -20.40 22.95 -4.02
C TYR A 165 -19.16 23.41 -3.26
N GLN A 166 -19.23 24.55 -2.56
CA GLN A 166 -18.09 25.14 -1.86
C GLN A 166 -17.58 24.22 -0.75
N GLN A 167 -18.48 23.64 0.05
CA GLN A 167 -18.10 22.69 1.10
C GLN A 167 -17.47 21.41 0.52
N ALA A 168 -17.99 20.91 -0.60
CA ALA A 168 -17.44 19.71 -1.24
C ALA A 168 -16.03 19.94 -1.80
N VAL A 169 -15.80 21.11 -2.44
CA VAL A 169 -14.48 21.53 -2.92
C VAL A 169 -13.51 21.66 -1.76
N GLU A 170 -13.91 22.34 -0.68
CA GLU A 170 -13.07 22.55 0.49
C GLU A 170 -12.68 21.23 1.17
N LEU A 171 -13.63 20.30 1.31
CA LEU A 171 -13.35 18.96 1.84
C LEU A 171 -12.35 18.20 0.96
N HIS A 172 -12.55 18.21 -0.36
CA HIS A 172 -11.63 17.58 -1.31
C HIS A 172 -10.21 18.16 -1.19
N GLN A 173 -10.07 19.48 -1.15
CA GLN A 173 -8.78 20.16 -1.00
C GLN A 173 -8.10 19.84 0.33
N ARG A 174 -8.84 19.92 1.45
CA ARG A 174 -8.29 19.64 2.79
C ARG A 174 -7.76 18.21 2.89
N VAL A 175 -8.51 17.23 2.39
CA VAL A 175 -8.07 15.84 2.37
C VAL A 175 -6.87 15.65 1.44
N ALA A 176 -6.87 16.27 0.25
CA ALA A 176 -5.73 16.22 -0.66
C ALA A 176 -4.45 16.79 -0.05
N LEU A 177 -4.52 17.95 0.59
CA LEU A 177 -3.38 18.60 1.24
C LEU A 177 -2.88 17.81 2.46
N ALA A 178 -3.78 17.31 3.31
CA ALA A 178 -3.39 16.47 4.44
C ALA A 178 -2.71 15.16 3.99
N THR A 179 -3.21 14.57 2.91
CA THR A 179 -2.61 13.38 2.28
C THR A 179 -1.22 13.69 1.73
N LEU A 180 -1.09 14.78 0.98
CA LEU A 180 0.19 15.20 0.40
C LEU A 180 1.21 15.50 1.51
N PHE A 181 0.80 16.19 2.58
CA PHE A 181 1.65 16.44 3.73
C PHE A 181 2.11 15.13 4.41
N SER A 182 1.18 14.20 4.64
CA SER A 182 1.49 12.88 5.20
C SER A 182 2.48 12.09 4.31
N MET A 183 2.31 12.13 2.99
CA MET A 183 3.24 11.52 2.03
C MET A 183 4.61 12.19 2.06
N SER A 184 4.67 13.53 2.08
CA SER A 184 5.92 14.30 2.15
C SER A 184 6.70 13.97 3.42
N LEU A 185 6.03 13.96 4.58
CA LEU A 185 6.67 13.58 5.84
C LEU A 185 7.16 12.13 5.79
N SER A 186 6.34 11.23 5.24
CA SER A 186 6.70 9.83 5.05
C SER A 186 7.94 9.64 4.18
N ALA A 187 8.09 10.44 3.12
CA ALA A 187 9.27 10.43 2.26
C ALA A 187 10.52 10.92 3.01
N ILE A 188 10.43 12.02 3.76
CA ILE A 188 11.54 12.57 4.55
C ILE A 188 12.05 11.54 5.58
N LEU A 189 11.14 10.84 6.25
CA LEU A 189 11.49 9.83 7.26
C LEU A 189 12.35 8.69 6.70
N THR A 190 12.30 8.43 5.39
CA THR A 190 13.12 7.38 4.76
C THR A 190 14.61 7.72 4.69
N PHE A 191 14.98 8.99 4.85
CA PHE A 191 16.37 9.44 4.89
C PHE A 191 16.96 9.50 6.30
N LEU A 192 16.12 9.34 7.34
CA LEU A 192 16.58 9.34 8.73
C LEU A 192 17.10 7.95 9.13
N PRO A 193 18.11 7.86 10.00
CA PRO A 193 18.58 6.58 10.53
C PRO A 193 17.50 5.89 11.38
N TYR A 194 17.38 4.56 11.26
CA TYR A 194 16.44 3.72 12.01
C TYR A 194 17.01 2.33 12.33
#